data_AF-A0A6B1FD79-F1
#
_entry.id   AF-A0A6B1FD79-F1
#
_cell.length_a   1.000
_cell.length_b   1.000
_cell.length_c   1.000
_cell.angle_alpha   90.00
_cell.angle_beta   90.00
_cell.angle_gamma   90.00
#
_symmetry.space_group_name_H-M   'P 1'
#
loop_
_entity.id
_entity.type
_entity.pdbx_description
1 polymer ?
#
loop_
_entity_poly.entity_id
_entity_poly.type
_entity_poly.pdbx_seq_one_letter_code
_entity_poly.pdbx_strand_id
1 'polypeptide(L)'
;MLQAEVPGIEWPLPDQGPPPTDIILDLLECCADAVGEPIKGTYHRFFKHYHLNWNREAGLARFLSDVNRIFARNGIAYELTPDGQARRLLPKPLAEALRSAVFKTGDDETDRLLNKARHRIASPKEDDRRDALEKLCDAFERLKTLEPGSGKPQQADALLDRAAVPGTEFRKMLGEEALALTEVDQERLRSLEHVDYLFLRMFAFVRMVLKATGRGG
;
A
#
# COMPACT_ATOMS: atom_id res chain seq x y z
N MET A 1 -8.98 -17.66 -21.63
CA MET A 1 -8.56 -18.25 -20.34
C MET A 1 -7.68 -17.28 -19.57
N LEU A 2 -6.64 -16.68 -20.17
CA LEU A 2 -5.82 -15.63 -19.51
C LEU A 2 -6.62 -14.39 -19.07
N GLN A 3 -7.48 -13.85 -19.93
CA GLN A 3 -8.36 -12.71 -19.59
C GLN A 3 -9.36 -13.00 -18.45
N ALA A 4 -9.60 -14.27 -18.11
CA ALA A 4 -10.44 -14.59 -16.95
C ALA A 4 -9.67 -14.43 -15.64
N GLU A 5 -8.37 -14.73 -15.65
CA GLU A 5 -7.47 -14.59 -14.50
C GLU A 5 -6.93 -13.15 -14.38
N VAL A 6 -6.73 -12.47 -15.52
CA VAL A 6 -6.21 -11.09 -15.59
C VAL A 6 -7.16 -10.23 -16.43
N PRO A 7 -8.27 -9.72 -15.86
CA PRO A 7 -9.33 -9.06 -16.63
C PRO A 7 -8.89 -7.84 -17.44
N GLY A 8 -7.85 -7.13 -17.01
CA GLY A 8 -7.34 -5.94 -17.69
C GLY A 8 -6.30 -6.21 -18.78
N ILE A 9 -5.95 -7.47 -19.06
CA ILE A 9 -4.93 -7.79 -20.07
C ILE A 9 -5.54 -7.89 -21.48
N GLU A 10 -4.98 -7.12 -22.41
CA GLU A 10 -5.22 -7.31 -23.83
C GLU A 10 -4.32 -8.44 -24.36
N TRP A 11 -4.90 -9.35 -25.16
CA TRP A 11 -4.15 -10.45 -25.76
C TRP A 11 -4.50 -10.65 -27.25
N PRO A 12 -3.52 -10.72 -28.16
CA PRO A 12 -2.08 -10.56 -27.93
C PRO A 12 -1.71 -9.18 -27.40
N LEU A 13 -0.55 -9.05 -26.73
CA LEU A 13 -0.10 -7.76 -26.20
C LEU A 13 -0.01 -6.73 -27.35
N PRO A 14 -0.54 -5.53 -27.17
CA PRO A 14 -0.60 -4.54 -28.24
C PRO A 14 0.76 -3.86 -28.43
N ASP A 15 1.06 -3.43 -29.66
CA ASP A 15 2.35 -2.79 -30.02
C ASP A 15 2.50 -1.36 -29.45
N GLN A 16 1.45 -0.82 -28.82
CA GLN A 16 1.35 0.56 -28.34
C GLN A 16 2.01 0.83 -26.98
N GLY A 17 2.75 -0.15 -26.45
CA GLY A 17 3.52 -0.03 -25.20
C GLY A 17 3.12 -1.06 -24.15
N PRO A 18 3.84 -1.09 -23.00
CA PRO A 18 3.54 -2.03 -21.94
C PRO A 18 2.18 -1.73 -21.30
N PRO A 19 1.46 -2.75 -20.80
CA PRO A 19 0.27 -2.54 -19.98
C PRO A 19 0.58 -1.72 -18.70
N PRO A 20 -0.46 -1.20 -18.03
CA PRO A 20 -0.31 -0.63 -16.69
C PRO A 20 0.41 -1.58 -15.73
N THR A 21 1.16 -1.01 -14.76
CA THR A 21 2.03 -1.80 -13.88
C THR A 21 1.28 -2.82 -13.05
N ASP A 22 0.11 -2.46 -12.52
CA ASP A 22 -0.79 -3.37 -11.80
C ASP A 22 -1.22 -4.57 -12.66
N ILE A 23 -1.53 -4.36 -13.94
CA ILE A 23 -1.86 -5.46 -14.87
C ILE A 23 -0.65 -6.36 -15.13
N ILE A 24 0.55 -5.79 -15.23
CA ILE A 24 1.79 -6.58 -15.35
C ILE A 24 2.01 -7.43 -14.08
N LEU A 25 1.75 -6.87 -12.90
CA LEU A 25 1.88 -7.58 -11.63
C LEU A 25 0.84 -8.71 -11.52
N ASP A 26 -0.43 -8.45 -11.85
CA ASP A 26 -1.48 -9.49 -11.88
C ASP A 26 -1.11 -10.63 -12.86
N LEU A 27 -0.50 -10.31 -14.02
CA LEU A 27 0.01 -11.33 -14.94
C LEU A 27 1.14 -12.15 -14.32
N LEU A 28 2.07 -11.52 -13.59
CA LEU A 28 3.15 -12.22 -12.92
C LEU A 28 2.64 -13.11 -11.79
N GLU A 29 1.60 -12.69 -11.05
CA GLU A 29 0.90 -13.52 -10.06
C GLU A 29 0.22 -14.72 -10.72
N CYS A 30 -0.52 -14.51 -11.82
CA CYS A 30 -1.11 -15.60 -12.60
C CYS A 30 -0.06 -16.60 -13.11
N CYS A 31 1.10 -16.11 -13.58
CA CYS A 31 2.22 -16.96 -13.96
C CYS A 31 2.81 -17.69 -12.74
N ALA A 32 2.94 -17.00 -11.61
CA ALA A 32 3.43 -17.58 -10.37
C ALA A 32 2.51 -18.70 -9.92
N ASP A 33 1.19 -18.60 -10.08
CA ASP A 33 0.23 -19.64 -9.72
C ASP A 33 0.31 -20.88 -10.62
N ALA A 34 0.60 -20.68 -11.91
CA ALA A 34 0.63 -21.76 -12.90
C ALA A 34 2.00 -22.45 -13.04
N VAL A 35 3.11 -21.80 -12.67
CA VAL A 35 4.46 -22.29 -12.98
C VAL A 35 4.81 -23.57 -12.21
N GLY A 36 5.41 -24.53 -12.91
CA GLY A 36 6.04 -25.72 -12.33
C GLY A 36 7.28 -26.11 -13.12
N GLU A 37 8.29 -26.64 -12.44
CA GLU A 37 9.50 -27.12 -13.10
C GLU A 37 9.20 -28.44 -13.85
N PRO A 38 9.43 -28.52 -15.17
CA PRO A 38 9.11 -29.71 -15.94
C PRO A 38 10.02 -30.87 -15.54
N ILE A 39 9.40 -31.99 -15.17
CA ILE A 39 10.06 -33.26 -14.91
C ILE A 39 9.78 -34.17 -16.10
N LYS A 40 10.87 -34.64 -16.72
CA LYS A 40 10.80 -35.65 -17.77
C LYS A 40 10.40 -36.99 -17.16
N GLY A 41 9.19 -37.43 -17.48
CA GLY A 41 8.62 -38.69 -17.02
C GLY A 41 9.02 -39.88 -17.90
N THR A 42 8.13 -40.85 -18.00
CA THR A 42 8.36 -42.09 -18.77
C THR A 42 8.25 -41.86 -20.27
N TYR A 43 8.97 -42.69 -21.04
CA TYR A 43 8.90 -42.66 -22.51
C TYR A 43 7.76 -43.54 -23.02
N HIS A 44 6.82 -42.94 -23.74
CA HIS A 44 5.75 -43.65 -24.42
C HIS A 44 6.21 -44.12 -25.81
N ARG A 45 6.51 -45.41 -25.95
CA ARG A 45 7.15 -45.98 -27.15
C ARG A 45 6.33 -45.85 -28.43
N PHE A 46 5.00 -46.06 -28.38
CA PHE A 46 4.14 -46.05 -29.56
C PHE A 46 4.02 -44.64 -30.18
N PHE A 47 3.72 -43.64 -29.35
CA PHE A 47 3.68 -42.22 -29.72
C PHE A 47 5.03 -41.49 -29.67
N LYS A 48 6.13 -42.19 -29.39
CA LYS A 48 7.52 -41.71 -29.42
C LYS A 48 7.80 -40.38 -28.70
N HIS A 49 7.19 -40.16 -27.53
CA HIS A 49 7.42 -38.97 -26.70
C HIS A 49 7.57 -39.32 -25.22
N TYR A 50 8.11 -38.39 -24.43
CA TYR A 50 8.13 -38.50 -22.97
C TYR A 50 6.90 -37.83 -22.37
N HIS A 51 6.30 -38.47 -21.37
CA HIS A 51 5.34 -37.79 -20.50
C HIS A 51 6.06 -36.69 -19.71
N LEU A 52 5.37 -35.58 -19.46
CA LEU A 52 5.85 -34.52 -18.60
C LEU A 52 4.99 -34.46 -17.34
N ASN A 53 5.66 -34.28 -16.21
CA ASN A 53 5.07 -33.86 -14.94
C ASN A 53 5.67 -32.52 -14.54
N TRP A 54 5.14 -31.88 -13.51
CA TRP A 54 5.63 -30.57 -13.07
C TRP A 54 5.82 -30.53 -11.56
N ASN A 55 6.98 -30.05 -11.11
CA ASN A 55 7.24 -29.74 -9.70
C ASN A 55 6.87 -28.28 -9.43
N ARG A 56 5.73 -28.08 -8.76
CA ARG A 56 5.20 -26.75 -8.43
C ARG A 56 6.15 -25.95 -7.55
N GLU A 57 6.67 -26.54 -6.48
CA GLU A 57 7.52 -25.86 -5.50
C GLU A 57 8.84 -25.38 -6.14
N ALA A 58 9.53 -26.28 -6.86
CA ALA A 58 10.79 -25.91 -7.52
C ALA A 58 10.57 -24.88 -8.65
N GLY A 59 9.46 -25.01 -9.39
CA GLY A 59 9.07 -24.06 -10.42
C GLY A 59 8.79 -22.67 -9.86
N LEU A 60 8.02 -22.59 -8.78
CA LEU A 60 7.72 -21.33 -8.08
C LEU A 60 8.99 -20.69 -7.56
N ALA A 61 9.81 -21.44 -6.82
CA ALA A 61 11.03 -20.91 -6.23
C ALA A 61 11.97 -20.29 -7.28
N ARG A 62 12.13 -20.96 -8.44
CA ARG A 62 12.90 -20.41 -9.56
C ARG A 62 12.25 -19.16 -10.15
N PHE A 63 10.95 -19.19 -10.40
CA PHE A 63 10.21 -18.05 -10.96
C PHE A 63 10.32 -16.81 -10.07
N LEU A 64 10.07 -16.96 -8.77
CA LEU A 64 10.20 -15.88 -7.79
C LEU A 64 11.61 -15.30 -7.76
N SER A 65 12.63 -16.17 -7.75
CA SER A 65 14.04 -15.75 -7.77
C SER A 65 14.36 -14.95 -9.03
N ASP A 66 13.88 -15.40 -10.20
CA ASP A 66 14.15 -14.73 -11.48
C ASP A 66 13.45 -13.37 -11.58
N VAL A 67 12.15 -13.31 -11.25
CA VAL A 67 11.37 -12.06 -11.28
C VAL A 67 11.91 -11.04 -10.28
N ASN A 68 12.13 -11.44 -9.02
CA ASN A 68 12.63 -10.52 -7.99
C ASN A 68 14.05 -10.04 -8.30
N ARG A 69 14.89 -10.87 -8.94
CA ARG A 69 16.20 -10.44 -9.44
C ARG A 69 16.07 -9.35 -10.51
N ILE A 70 15.11 -9.48 -11.44
CA ILE A 70 14.84 -8.47 -12.46
C ILE A 70 14.37 -7.18 -11.79
N PHE A 71 13.43 -7.25 -10.85
CA PHE A 71 12.96 -6.05 -10.15
C PHE A 71 14.11 -5.34 -9.43
N ALA A 72 14.90 -6.06 -8.64
CA ALA A 72 16.03 -5.51 -7.91
C ALA A 72 17.09 -4.90 -8.83
N ARG A 73 17.44 -5.57 -9.95
CA ARG A 73 18.45 -5.08 -10.90
C ARG A 73 18.04 -3.76 -11.56
N ASN A 74 16.74 -3.54 -11.74
CA ASN A 74 16.21 -2.35 -12.41
C ASN A 74 15.68 -1.29 -11.43
N GLY A 75 15.88 -1.46 -10.12
CA GLY A 75 15.39 -0.51 -9.11
C GLY A 75 13.86 -0.43 -9.01
N ILE A 76 13.16 -1.48 -9.45
CA ILE A 76 11.70 -1.56 -9.40
C ILE A 76 11.30 -1.90 -7.96
N ALA A 77 10.51 -1.03 -7.34
CA ALA A 77 10.11 -1.13 -5.94
C ALA A 77 8.95 -2.12 -5.71
N TYR A 78 9.07 -3.32 -6.26
CA TYR A 78 8.13 -4.42 -6.07
C TYR A 78 8.89 -5.73 -5.85
N GLU A 79 8.21 -6.69 -5.24
CA GLU A 79 8.65 -8.08 -5.13
C GLU A 79 7.45 -9.02 -5.23
N LEU A 80 7.67 -10.26 -5.67
CA LEU A 80 6.76 -11.36 -5.45
C LEU A 80 7.08 -12.02 -4.10
N THR A 81 6.07 -12.21 -3.26
CA THR A 81 6.17 -12.92 -1.98
C THR A 81 6.44 -14.41 -2.20
N PRO A 82 6.81 -15.17 -1.16
CA PRO A 82 6.93 -16.63 -1.25
C PRO A 82 5.68 -17.35 -1.79
N ASP A 83 4.51 -16.74 -1.62
CA ASP A 83 3.22 -17.25 -2.10
C ASP A 83 2.89 -16.80 -3.53
N GLY A 84 3.79 -16.10 -4.23
CA GLY A 84 3.59 -15.65 -5.60
C GLY A 84 2.84 -14.33 -5.75
N GLN A 85 2.52 -13.64 -4.65
CA GLN A 85 1.74 -12.39 -4.66
C GLN A 85 2.65 -11.17 -4.81
N ALA A 86 2.26 -10.18 -5.60
CA ALA A 86 3.00 -8.94 -5.75
C ALA A 86 2.83 -8.04 -4.53
N ARG A 87 3.95 -7.46 -4.10
CA ARG A 87 4.02 -6.53 -2.98
C ARG A 87 4.87 -5.33 -3.33
N ARG A 88 4.40 -4.15 -2.94
CA ARG A 88 5.16 -2.91 -3.05
C ARG A 88 6.23 -2.84 -1.96
N LEU A 89 7.45 -2.46 -2.35
CA LEU A 89 8.54 -2.13 -1.44
C LEU A 89 8.47 -0.65 -1.06
N LEU A 90 8.23 -0.39 0.22
CA LEU A 90 8.26 0.97 0.78
C LEU A 90 9.65 1.30 1.34
N PRO A 91 10.08 2.59 1.35
CA PRO A 91 11.28 3.01 2.05
C PRO A 91 11.29 2.49 3.50
N LYS A 92 12.42 1.94 3.96
CA LYS A 92 12.50 1.24 5.26
C LYS A 92 11.92 2.03 6.44
N PRO A 93 12.24 3.33 6.65
CA PRO A 93 11.70 4.09 7.77
C PRO A 93 10.18 4.19 7.74
N LEU A 94 9.61 4.34 6.54
CA LEU A 94 8.16 4.37 6.34
C LEU A 94 7.54 3.00 6.60
N ALA A 95 8.14 1.95 6.03
CA ALA A 95 7.63 0.59 6.19
C ALA A 95 7.60 0.18 7.68
N GLU A 96 8.63 0.55 8.44
CA GLU A 96 8.69 0.36 9.89
C GLU A 96 7.65 1.20 10.63
N ALA A 97 7.47 2.46 10.24
CA ALA A 97 6.45 3.33 10.81
C ALA A 97 5.04 2.74 10.67
N LEU A 98 4.69 2.25 9.49
CA LEU A 98 3.39 1.63 9.21
C LEU A 98 3.19 0.31 9.96
N ARG A 99 4.23 -0.56 10.00
CA ARG A 99 4.14 -1.85 10.69
C ARG A 99 4.02 -1.70 12.20
N SER A 100 4.82 -0.81 12.79
CA SER A 100 4.88 -0.61 14.25
C SER A 100 3.71 0.21 14.79
N ALA A 101 2.97 0.91 13.94
CA ALA A 101 1.85 1.72 14.36
C ALA A 101 0.75 0.87 15.00
N VAL A 102 0.39 1.24 16.23
CA VAL A 102 -0.76 0.72 16.97
C VAL A 102 -1.63 1.92 17.30
N PHE A 103 -2.90 1.88 16.90
CA PHE A 103 -3.86 2.95 17.12
C PHE A 103 -4.78 2.57 18.27
N LYS A 104 -4.90 3.46 19.26
CA LYS A 104 -5.75 3.34 20.43
C LYS A 104 -6.36 4.71 20.72
N THR A 105 -7.17 5.20 19.78
CA THR A 105 -7.72 6.55 19.85
C THR A 105 -8.85 6.68 20.88
N GLY A 106 -9.46 5.56 21.26
CA GLY A 106 -10.69 5.52 22.05
C GLY A 106 -11.95 5.61 21.19
N ASP A 107 -11.80 5.73 19.86
CA ASP A 107 -12.89 5.69 18.88
C ASP A 107 -12.61 4.55 17.88
N ASP A 108 -13.37 3.47 17.98
CA ASP A 108 -13.14 2.23 17.22
C ASP A 108 -13.14 2.45 15.70
N GLU A 109 -13.97 3.37 15.19
CA GLU A 109 -14.00 3.66 13.75
C GLU A 109 -12.75 4.42 13.31
N THR A 110 -12.24 5.36 14.11
CA THR A 110 -10.96 6.04 13.83
C THR A 110 -9.82 5.03 13.81
N ASP A 111 -9.76 4.12 14.78
CA ASP A 111 -8.75 3.05 14.79
C ASP A 111 -8.89 2.12 13.58
N ARG A 112 -10.12 1.80 13.15
CA ARG A 112 -10.39 1.00 11.96
C ARG A 112 -9.91 1.70 10.68
N LEU A 113 -10.21 2.99 10.52
CA LEU A 113 -9.80 3.80 9.36
C LEU A 113 -8.27 3.91 9.26
N LEU A 114 -7.60 4.22 10.37
CA LEU A 114 -6.13 4.28 10.42
C LEU A 114 -5.50 2.93 10.08
N ASN A 115 -6.08 1.83 10.58
CA ASN A 115 -5.63 0.49 10.23
C ASN A 115 -5.82 0.20 8.74
N LYS A 116 -6.97 0.51 8.15
CA LYS A 116 -7.19 0.33 6.70
C LYS A 116 -6.19 1.12 5.87
N ALA A 117 -6.02 2.40 6.19
CA ALA A 117 -5.10 3.30 5.52
C ALA A 117 -3.67 2.73 5.48
N ARG A 118 -3.13 2.31 6.63
CA ARG A 118 -1.76 1.78 6.70
C ARG A 118 -1.54 0.46 5.95
N HIS A 119 -2.57 -0.39 5.83
CA HIS A 119 -2.46 -1.64 5.10
C HIS A 119 -2.53 -1.41 3.59
N ARG A 120 -3.48 -0.57 3.15
CA ARG A 120 -3.77 -0.36 1.73
C ARG A 120 -2.72 0.47 0.98
N ILE A 121 -2.02 1.39 1.65
CA ILE A 121 -0.96 2.20 0.99
C ILE A 121 0.21 1.36 0.47
N ALA A 122 0.39 0.15 1.01
CA ALA A 122 1.39 -0.81 0.56
C ALA A 122 0.92 -1.67 -0.63
N SER A 123 -0.33 -1.53 -1.07
CA SER A 123 -0.84 -2.22 -2.26
C SER A 123 -0.14 -1.71 -3.52
N PRO A 124 0.13 -2.58 -4.50
CA PRO A 124 0.55 -2.15 -5.83
C PRO A 124 -0.58 -1.45 -6.61
N LYS A 125 -1.85 -1.71 -6.26
CA LYS A 125 -3.03 -1.24 -7.01
C LYS A 125 -3.30 0.24 -6.74
N GLU A 126 -3.60 0.99 -7.81
CA GLU A 126 -3.86 2.42 -7.73
C GLU A 126 -5.06 2.74 -6.84
N ASP A 127 -6.18 2.05 -7.05
CA ASP A 127 -7.43 2.27 -6.30
C ASP A 127 -7.24 2.03 -4.80
N ASP A 128 -6.47 1.00 -4.42
CA ASP A 128 -6.17 0.73 -3.01
C ASP A 128 -5.36 1.86 -2.38
N ARG A 129 -4.41 2.45 -3.10
CA ARG A 129 -3.59 3.56 -2.59
C ARG A 129 -4.40 4.85 -2.45
N ARG A 130 -5.34 5.09 -3.38
CA ARG A 130 -6.30 6.21 -3.28
C ARG A 130 -7.25 6.02 -2.11
N ASP A 131 -7.82 4.83 -1.95
CA ASP A 131 -8.66 4.49 -0.78
C ASP A 131 -7.86 4.63 0.52
N ALA A 132 -6.57 4.26 0.53
CA ALA A 132 -5.71 4.43 1.71
C ALA A 132 -5.60 5.89 2.15
N LEU A 133 -5.41 6.81 1.19
CA LEU A 133 -5.37 8.24 1.44
C LEU A 133 -6.74 8.75 1.91
N GLU A 134 -7.83 8.33 1.27
CA GLU A 134 -9.19 8.69 1.68
C GLU A 134 -9.47 8.27 3.12
N LYS A 135 -9.18 7.01 3.48
CA LYS A 135 -9.37 6.53 4.86
C LYS A 135 -8.49 7.28 5.87
N LEU A 136 -7.29 7.74 5.47
CA LEU A 136 -6.45 8.55 6.33
C LEU A 136 -7.02 9.96 6.53
N CYS A 137 -7.56 10.57 5.48
CA CYS A 137 -8.29 11.85 5.54
C CYS A 137 -9.53 11.72 6.45
N ASP A 138 -10.34 10.68 6.27
CA ASP A 138 -11.51 10.39 7.11
C ASP A 138 -11.12 10.25 8.59
N ALA A 139 -10.05 9.49 8.87
CA ALA A 139 -9.54 9.33 10.23
C ALA A 139 -9.05 10.65 10.82
N PHE A 140 -8.37 11.49 10.02
CA PHE A 140 -7.88 12.79 10.45
C PHE A 140 -9.03 13.74 10.79
N GLU A 141 -10.11 13.75 10.01
CA GLU A 141 -11.31 14.53 10.30
C GLU A 141 -11.98 14.11 11.62
N ARG A 142 -12.07 12.80 11.90
CA ARG A 142 -12.58 12.28 13.17
C ARG A 142 -11.69 12.64 14.35
N LEU A 143 -10.37 12.53 14.18
CA LEU A 143 -9.38 12.81 15.22
C LEU A 143 -9.52 14.23 15.79
N LYS A 144 -9.88 15.22 14.95
CA LYS A 144 -10.13 16.62 15.33
C LYS A 144 -11.31 16.78 16.31
N THR A 145 -12.13 15.75 16.49
CA THR A 145 -13.32 15.77 17.35
C THR A 145 -13.23 14.86 18.58
N LEU A 146 -12.04 14.34 18.92
CA LEU A 146 -11.88 13.42 20.05
C LEU A 146 -11.62 14.11 21.40
N GLU A 147 -11.26 15.39 21.41
CA GLU A 147 -11.09 16.12 22.67
C GLU A 147 -12.44 16.62 23.21
N PRO A 148 -12.61 16.75 24.54
CA PRO A 148 -13.79 17.38 25.11
C PRO A 148 -13.91 18.86 24.70
N GLY A 149 -15.12 19.33 24.36
CA GLY A 149 -15.35 20.74 24.05
C GLY A 149 -16.67 21.01 23.34
N SER A 150 -17.09 22.28 23.29
CA SER A 150 -18.39 22.70 22.73
C SER A 150 -18.43 22.78 21.19
N GLY A 151 -17.31 22.59 20.49
CA GLY A 151 -17.29 22.60 19.02
C GLY A 151 -15.97 22.14 18.41
N LYS A 152 -16.05 21.67 17.15
CA LYS A 152 -14.92 21.11 16.38
C LYS A 152 -13.65 21.98 16.38
N PRO A 153 -13.70 23.32 16.20
CA PRO A 153 -12.48 24.14 16.24
C PRO A 153 -11.77 24.07 17.59
N GLN A 154 -12.52 24.13 18.70
CA GLN A 154 -11.98 24.10 20.06
C GLN A 154 -11.38 22.74 20.39
N GLN A 155 -12.02 21.66 19.94
CA GLN A 155 -11.52 20.29 20.13
C GLN A 155 -10.24 20.05 19.31
N ALA A 156 -10.18 20.56 18.08
CA ALA A 156 -8.99 20.49 17.25
C ALA A 156 -7.82 21.29 17.86
N ASP A 157 -8.08 22.48 18.40
CA ASP A 157 -7.05 23.27 19.09
C ASP A 157 -6.56 22.57 20.35
N ALA A 158 -7.47 22.02 21.17
CA ALA A 158 -7.10 21.26 22.36
C ALA A 158 -6.24 20.04 22.02
N LEU A 159 -6.51 19.38 20.89
CA LEU A 159 -5.71 18.25 20.42
C LEU A 159 -4.27 18.70 20.09
N LEU A 160 -4.13 19.83 19.41
CA LEU A 160 -2.82 20.38 19.04
C LEU A 160 -2.08 20.96 20.24
N ASP A 161 -2.78 21.50 21.24
CA ASP A 161 -2.18 21.99 22.50
C ASP A 161 -1.57 20.86 23.34
N ARG A 162 -2.08 19.63 23.17
CA ARG A 162 -1.45 18.42 23.72
C ARG A 162 -0.22 17.97 22.93
N ALA A 163 -0.13 18.34 21.66
CA ALA A 163 1.00 18.01 20.79
C ALA A 163 2.16 19.01 20.91
N ALA A 164 1.87 20.28 21.20
CA ALA A 164 2.86 21.33 21.38
C ALA A 164 2.39 22.40 22.36
N VAL A 165 3.32 22.98 23.11
CA VAL A 165 3.03 24.00 24.12
C VAL A 165 2.33 25.22 23.48
N PRO A 166 1.17 25.66 24.00
CA PRO A 166 0.47 26.84 23.52
C PRO A 166 1.36 28.10 23.48
N GLY A 167 1.20 28.90 22.43
CA GLY A 167 1.96 30.14 22.23
C GLY A 167 3.37 29.97 21.65
N THR A 168 3.83 28.74 21.39
CA THR A 168 5.11 28.50 20.70
C THR A 168 4.96 28.59 19.17
N GLU A 169 6.05 28.98 18.48
CA GLU A 169 6.09 28.98 17.01
C GLU A 169 5.81 27.60 16.42
N PHE A 170 6.28 26.54 17.08
CA PHE A 170 6.00 25.17 16.64
C PHE A 170 4.50 24.84 16.72
N ARG A 171 3.82 25.23 17.80
CA ARG A 171 2.36 25.04 17.92
C ARG A 171 1.57 25.80 16.86
N LYS A 172 2.02 27.00 16.49
CA LYS A 172 1.44 27.78 15.38
C LYS A 172 1.63 27.04 14.04
N MET A 173 2.85 26.59 13.76
CA MET A 173 3.16 25.78 12.58
C MET A 173 2.29 24.52 12.50
N LEU A 174 2.04 23.82 13.62
CA LEU A 174 1.15 22.65 13.62
C LEU A 174 -0.30 22.99 13.25
N GLY A 175 -0.80 24.17 13.64
CA GLY A 175 -2.13 24.64 13.26
C GLY A 175 -2.22 24.94 11.76
N GLU A 176 -1.21 25.62 11.22
CA GLU A 176 -1.11 25.89 9.77
C GLU A 176 -1.02 24.59 8.97
N GLU A 177 -0.23 23.62 9.44
CA GLU A 177 -0.11 22.30 8.83
C GLU A 177 -1.44 21.53 8.87
N ALA A 178 -2.14 21.53 10.00
CA ALA A 178 -3.45 20.88 10.12
C ALA A 178 -4.48 21.46 9.15
N LEU A 179 -4.50 22.80 9.00
CA LEU A 179 -5.36 23.48 8.04
C LEU A 179 -5.00 23.08 6.61
N ALA A 180 -3.71 23.19 6.25
CA ALA A 180 -3.22 22.85 4.92
C ALA A 180 -3.53 21.39 4.54
N LEU A 181 -3.42 20.45 5.48
CA LEU A 181 -3.79 19.04 5.26
C LEU A 181 -5.29 18.81 5.08
N THR A 182 -6.14 19.72 5.56
CA THR A 182 -7.61 19.64 5.41
C THR A 182 -8.08 20.20 4.07
N GLU A 183 -7.39 21.23 3.56
CA GLU A 183 -7.80 21.95 2.36
C GLU A 183 -7.43 21.23 1.06
N VAL A 184 -6.57 20.21 1.12
CA VAL A 184 -6.15 19.48 -0.09
C VAL A 184 -7.29 18.58 -0.58
N ASP A 185 -7.82 18.93 -1.75
CA ASP A 185 -8.77 18.12 -2.50
C ASP A 185 -8.05 16.91 -3.14
N GLN A 186 -8.19 15.75 -2.50
CA GLN A 186 -7.58 14.49 -2.93
C GLN A 186 -8.08 13.99 -4.30
N GLU A 187 -9.29 14.37 -4.72
CA GLU A 187 -9.87 13.96 -6.01
C GLU A 187 -9.13 14.59 -7.20
N ARG A 188 -8.43 15.71 -6.96
CA ARG A 188 -7.62 16.40 -7.98
C ARG A 188 -6.24 15.77 -8.18
N LEU A 189 -5.82 14.82 -7.35
CA LEU A 189 -4.51 14.19 -7.46
C LEU A 189 -4.45 13.24 -8.66
N ARG A 190 -3.72 13.65 -9.69
CA ARG A 190 -3.58 12.90 -10.95
C ARG A 190 -2.51 11.82 -10.93
N SER A 191 -1.52 11.91 -10.05
CA SER A 191 -0.42 10.94 -9.99
C SER A 191 -0.34 10.23 -8.64
N LEU A 192 0.14 9.00 -8.68
CA LEU A 192 0.32 8.17 -7.50
C LEU A 192 1.45 8.68 -6.58
N GLU A 193 2.42 9.41 -7.13
CA GLU A 193 3.47 10.09 -6.37
C GLU A 193 2.87 11.21 -5.52
N HIS A 194 1.88 11.95 -6.02
CA HIS A 194 1.19 12.96 -5.23
C HIS A 194 0.32 12.34 -4.14
N VAL A 195 -0.34 11.22 -4.44
CA VAL A 195 -1.09 10.43 -3.44
C VAL A 195 -0.17 9.97 -2.32
N ASP A 196 0.98 9.38 -2.67
CA ASP A 196 1.98 8.96 -1.68
C ASP A 196 2.50 10.14 -0.86
N TYR A 197 2.87 11.25 -1.52
CA TYR A 197 3.38 12.43 -0.82
C TYR A 197 2.38 12.93 0.22
N LEU A 198 1.11 13.11 -0.16
CA LEU A 198 0.09 13.60 0.75
C LEU A 198 -0.19 12.59 1.87
N PHE A 199 -0.29 11.30 1.54
CA PHE A 199 -0.45 10.24 2.52
C PHE A 199 0.68 10.28 3.54
N LEU A 200 1.93 10.38 3.12
CA LEU A 200 3.09 10.38 3.99
C LEU A 200 3.14 11.60 4.90
N ARG A 201 2.88 12.77 4.34
CA ARG A 201 2.80 14.03 5.07
C ARG A 201 1.72 13.96 6.16
N MET A 202 0.51 13.54 5.78
CA MET A 202 -0.61 13.42 6.72
C MET A 202 -0.38 12.31 7.75
N PHE A 203 0.16 11.16 7.35
CA PHE A 203 0.42 10.03 8.26
C PHE A 203 1.46 10.42 9.30
N ALA A 204 2.53 11.11 8.91
CA ALA A 204 3.53 11.62 9.85
C ALA A 204 2.92 12.60 10.85
N PHE A 205 2.06 13.51 10.38
CA PHE A 205 1.34 14.46 11.23
C PHE A 205 0.43 13.75 12.24
N VAL A 206 -0.48 12.89 11.75
CA VAL A 206 -1.42 12.11 12.58
C VAL A 206 -0.66 11.27 13.59
N ARG A 207 0.38 10.55 13.16
CA ARG A 207 1.19 9.71 14.04
C ARG A 207 1.85 10.51 15.17
N MET A 208 2.36 11.69 14.87
CA MET A 208 2.95 12.58 15.88
C MET A 208 1.89 13.02 16.91
N VAL A 209 0.71 13.45 16.45
CA VAL A 209 -0.40 13.87 17.32
C VAL A 209 -0.89 12.72 18.20
N LEU A 210 -1.02 11.51 17.65
CA LEU A 210 -1.43 10.33 18.41
C LEU A 210 -0.41 10.00 19.51
N LYS A 211 0.90 10.05 19.20
CA LYS A 211 1.95 9.80 20.20
C LYS A 211 1.92 10.83 21.32
N ALA A 212 1.82 12.11 20.97
CA ALA A 212 1.78 13.18 21.95
C ALA A 212 0.54 13.12 22.85
N THR A 213 -0.57 12.58 22.35
CA THR A 213 -1.80 12.45 23.11
C THR A 213 -1.97 11.09 23.81
N GLY A 214 -0.98 10.19 23.71
CA GLY A 214 -1.02 8.87 24.35
C GLY A 214 -1.96 7.87 23.68
N ARG A 215 -2.33 8.10 22.42
CA ARG A 215 -3.27 7.29 21.62
C ARG A 215 -2.58 6.26 20.71
N GLY A 216 -1.33 5.94 21.01
CA GLY A 216 -0.47 5.12 20.17
C GLY A 216 0.17 5.91 19.03
N GLY A 217 0.48 5.27 17.90
CA GLY A 217 1.11 5.90 16.73
C GLY A 217 2.31 5.17 16.15
#